data_AF-A0A957RJ75-F1
#
_entry.id   AF-A0A957RJ75-F1
#
_cell.length_a   1.000
_cell.length_b   1.000
_cell.length_c   1.000
_cell.angle_alpha   90.00
_cell.angle_beta   90.00
_cell.angle_gamma   90.00
#
_symmetry.space_group_name_H-M   'P 1'
#
loop_
_entity.id
_entity.type
_entity.pdbx_description
1 polymer ?
#
loop_
_entity_poly.entity_id
_entity_poly.type
_entity_poly.pdbx_seq_one_letter_code
_entity_poly.pdbx_strand_id
1 'polypeptide(L)'
;TATEFEAALRGMEEDYPPAAFATAMNLLSSHDVNRAVRVLDHDGIDFAALEPVNDFVDGRKRLALAAVLQFTLPGAPTIYYGDEVGLVGFGSDAMRDDPYNRQPYPWPDAEGYDSLPTWRQQDTDLLSNYQQLGQLRQQYSFLRTGSWDTLLVDDAGLYVFGRKDGSGAAIIAVNRGDAAQAVSIDMSGYLPWGAELSDPLGEATLAVGDAGNLSFSVPAMGYQVWVTDEGTDFTAPSTPEIAAAEEGNASITLTIQGADSAARYAILRSPVDGGFAEIAVLPGGADPVEFTDEGLANGTSYFYRVEAVGANGLRSAATESVKLMPHAIVQSVVVEEPLTIQHTLSAVEPSQETRAAVFVPSLTEITGKAPGVLVQAGWALEGSDAFTWIDGEYVADNQGGGDIYAARLLPDAVGEYVFKWRASSTGGREWTESINEGQMTVVANADKEAPKPHFRIDEIARSGALIA
;
A
#
# COMPACT_ATOMS: atom_id res chain seq x y z
N THR A 1 -2.31 13.50 18.52
CA THR A 1 -1.48 14.34 17.62
C THR A 1 -2.21 14.49 16.29
N ALA A 2 -1.61 15.06 15.24
CA ALA A 2 -2.28 15.20 13.93
C ALA A 2 -2.43 13.84 13.25
N THR A 3 -1.41 12.97 13.35
CA THR A 3 -1.46 11.60 12.86
C THR A 3 -2.52 10.75 13.57
N GLU A 4 -2.66 10.88 14.89
CA GLU A 4 -3.73 10.17 15.62
C GLU A 4 -5.13 10.63 15.20
N PHE A 5 -5.30 11.93 14.91
CA PHE A 5 -6.57 12.48 14.44
C PHE A 5 -6.92 11.92 13.05
N GLU A 6 -5.97 11.92 12.12
CA GLU A 6 -6.17 11.34 10.79
C GLU A 6 -6.49 9.85 10.87
N ALA A 7 -5.69 9.08 11.63
CA ALA A 7 -5.88 7.63 11.79
C ALA A 7 -7.26 7.30 12.37
N ALA A 8 -7.74 8.08 13.35
CA ALA A 8 -9.07 7.89 13.92
C ALA A 8 -10.18 8.12 12.87
N LEU A 9 -10.07 9.16 12.04
CA LEU A 9 -11.04 9.43 10.98
C LEU A 9 -10.98 8.39 9.85
N ARG A 10 -9.79 7.92 9.46
CA ARG A 10 -9.62 6.85 8.47
C ARG A 10 -10.20 5.53 8.97
N GLY A 11 -10.00 5.19 10.24
CA GLY A 11 -10.65 4.02 10.86
C GLY A 11 -12.18 4.10 10.78
N MET A 12 -12.77 5.28 11.04
CA MET A 12 -14.21 5.47 10.86
C MET A 12 -14.64 5.34 9.39
N GLU A 13 -13.87 5.87 8.44
CA GLU A 13 -14.15 5.73 7.01
C GLU A 13 -14.18 4.27 6.57
N GLU A 14 -13.26 3.44 7.07
CA GLU A 14 -13.18 2.00 6.78
C GLU A 14 -14.33 1.19 7.43
N ASP A 15 -14.80 1.61 8.60
CA ASP A 15 -15.87 0.92 9.34
C ASP A 15 -17.26 1.06 8.69
N TYR A 16 -17.48 2.10 7.87
CA TYR A 16 -18.78 2.43 7.31
C TYR A 16 -18.83 2.29 5.78
N PRO A 17 -19.98 1.86 5.21
CA PRO A 17 -20.20 2.00 3.77
C PRO A 17 -20.04 3.47 3.33
N PRO A 18 -19.48 3.75 2.14
CA PRO A 18 -19.19 5.13 1.70
C PRO A 18 -20.37 6.09 1.81
N ALA A 19 -21.59 5.64 1.50
CA ALA A 19 -22.80 6.46 1.61
C ALA A 19 -23.16 6.82 3.06
N ALA A 20 -22.91 5.92 4.02
CA ALA A 20 -23.15 6.17 5.44
C ALA A 20 -22.12 7.16 6.00
N PHE A 21 -20.83 6.97 5.68
CA PHE A 21 -19.77 7.91 6.06
C PHE A 21 -20.03 9.31 5.50
N ALA A 22 -20.36 9.41 4.22
CA ALA A 22 -20.63 10.69 3.55
C ALA A 22 -21.88 11.43 4.07
N THR A 23 -22.78 10.75 4.79
CA THR A 23 -24.02 11.34 5.33
C THR A 23 -24.05 11.37 6.86
N ALA A 24 -22.96 11.01 7.53
CA ALA A 24 -22.85 11.02 8.99
C ALA A 24 -23.12 12.42 9.55
N MET A 25 -23.83 12.50 10.67
CA MET A 25 -24.01 13.76 11.39
C MET A 25 -22.70 14.10 12.11
N ASN A 26 -21.99 15.13 11.64
CA ASN A 26 -20.76 15.59 12.26
C ASN A 26 -21.10 16.65 13.30
N LEU A 27 -21.32 16.24 14.55
CA LEU A 27 -21.58 17.13 15.69
C LEU A 27 -20.32 17.39 16.51
N LEU A 28 -20.13 18.64 16.96
CA LEU A 28 -19.07 19.01 17.90
C LEU A 28 -19.56 19.05 19.36
N SER A 29 -20.85 19.32 19.55
CA SER A 29 -21.54 19.23 20.84
C SER A 29 -23.01 18.86 20.64
N SER A 30 -23.72 18.62 21.75
CA SER A 30 -25.14 18.29 21.74
C SER A 30 -25.80 18.66 23.06
N HIS A 31 -27.11 18.43 23.15
CA HIS A 31 -27.88 18.57 24.37
C HIS A 31 -27.52 17.56 25.48
N ASP A 32 -26.67 16.57 25.20
CA ASP A 32 -26.26 15.51 26.14
C ASP A 32 -24.76 15.52 26.45
N VAL A 33 -23.99 16.44 25.85
CA VAL A 33 -22.55 16.60 26.13
C VAL A 33 -22.21 18.06 26.41
N ASN A 34 -21.04 18.32 26.98
CA ASN A 34 -20.52 19.67 27.15
C ASN A 34 -20.48 20.47 25.84
N ARG A 35 -20.70 21.78 25.95
CA ARG A 35 -20.52 22.72 24.83
C ARG A 35 -19.10 22.66 24.30
N ALA A 36 -18.93 22.65 22.98
CA ALA A 36 -17.63 22.48 22.33
C ALA A 36 -16.63 23.55 22.79
N VAL A 37 -17.06 24.83 22.86
CA VAL A 37 -16.23 25.94 23.33
C VAL A 37 -15.66 25.70 24.74
N ARG A 38 -16.42 25.07 25.65
CA ARG A 38 -15.96 24.73 27.01
C ARG A 38 -14.90 23.64 26.99
N VAL A 39 -15.10 22.60 26.18
CA VAL A 39 -14.18 21.45 26.11
C VAL A 39 -12.87 21.84 25.43
N LEU A 40 -12.94 22.74 24.46
CA LEU A 40 -11.79 23.18 23.69
C LEU A 40 -10.95 24.24 24.41
N ASP A 41 -11.50 24.92 25.41
CA ASP A 41 -10.80 25.98 26.14
C ASP A 41 -9.81 25.40 27.15
N HIS A 42 -8.52 25.73 26.97
CA HIS A 42 -7.47 25.28 27.86
C HIS A 42 -7.25 26.20 29.07
N ASP A 43 -7.76 27.44 29.02
CA ASP A 43 -7.65 28.42 30.11
C ASP A 43 -8.56 28.03 31.28
N GLY A 44 -9.74 27.47 30.98
CA GLY A 44 -10.61 26.82 31.94
C GLY A 44 -11.52 27.79 32.68
N ILE A 45 -12.01 27.36 33.85
CA ILE A 45 -13.04 28.05 34.62
C ILE A 45 -12.56 28.23 36.07
N ASP A 46 -12.70 29.43 36.61
CA ASP A 46 -12.64 29.65 38.06
C ASP A 46 -13.97 29.24 38.69
N PHE A 47 -14.03 28.02 39.24
CA PHE A 47 -15.24 27.49 39.87
C PHE A 47 -15.62 28.18 41.18
N ALA A 48 -14.72 28.93 41.81
CA ALA A 48 -15.05 29.72 43.00
C ALA A 48 -15.79 31.01 42.60
N ALA A 49 -15.37 31.64 41.50
CA ALA A 49 -16.04 32.82 40.94
C ALA A 49 -17.23 32.47 40.04
N LEU A 50 -17.30 31.23 39.53
CA LEU A 50 -18.20 30.79 38.47
C LEU A 50 -18.04 31.62 37.18
N GLU A 51 -16.79 31.91 36.82
CA GLU A 51 -16.42 32.70 35.65
C GLU A 51 -15.32 31.98 34.84
N PRO A 52 -15.32 32.13 33.50
CA PRO A 52 -14.23 31.61 32.68
C PRO A 52 -12.92 32.37 32.91
N VAL A 53 -11.80 31.68 32.77
CA VAL A 53 -10.50 32.32 32.64
C VAL A 53 -10.40 32.84 31.20
N ASN A 54 -10.15 34.15 31.04
CA ASN A 54 -10.01 34.82 29.74
C ASN A 54 -11.21 34.67 28.80
N ASP A 55 -12.45 34.66 29.31
CA ASP A 55 -13.68 34.75 28.51
C ASP A 55 -13.83 33.71 27.37
N PHE A 56 -13.21 32.52 27.52
CA PHE A 56 -13.16 31.46 26.50
C PHE A 56 -12.50 31.88 25.17
N VAL A 57 -11.57 32.83 25.18
CA VAL A 57 -10.89 33.28 23.95
C VAL A 57 -10.14 32.13 23.26
N ASP A 58 -9.48 31.24 24.02
CA ASP A 58 -8.81 30.05 23.46
C ASP A 58 -9.83 29.03 22.91
N GLY A 59 -10.87 28.72 23.68
CA GLY A 59 -11.95 27.83 23.26
C GLY A 59 -12.66 28.28 21.98
N ARG A 60 -12.94 29.58 21.83
CA ARG A 60 -13.59 30.16 20.65
C ARG A 60 -12.70 30.07 19.41
N LYS A 61 -11.40 30.34 19.54
CA LYS A 61 -10.42 30.17 18.45
C LYS A 61 -10.37 28.72 17.98
N ARG A 62 -10.27 27.78 18.91
CA ARG A 62 -10.25 26.34 18.60
C ARG A 62 -11.55 25.84 18.01
N LEU A 63 -12.69 26.41 18.44
CA LEU A 63 -13.99 26.11 17.86
C LEU A 63 -14.07 26.61 16.41
N ALA A 64 -13.47 27.76 16.07
CA ALA A 64 -13.36 28.20 14.68
C ALA A 64 -12.54 27.20 13.83
N LEU A 65 -11.42 26.67 14.34
CA LEU A 65 -10.63 25.63 13.66
C LEU A 65 -11.44 24.33 13.48
N ALA A 66 -12.16 23.91 14.53
CA ALA A 66 -13.02 22.74 14.48
C ALA A 66 -14.17 22.91 13.48
N ALA A 67 -14.72 24.12 13.35
CA ALA A 67 -15.75 24.43 12.36
C ALA A 67 -15.21 24.25 10.93
N VAL A 68 -13.98 24.67 10.65
CA VAL A 68 -13.38 24.47 9.31
C VAL A 68 -13.33 22.98 8.97
N LEU A 69 -12.83 22.14 9.88
CA LEU A 69 -12.82 20.69 9.72
C LEU A 69 -14.26 20.16 9.53
N GLN A 70 -15.20 20.57 10.39
CA GLN A 70 -16.61 20.15 10.32
C GLN A 70 -17.24 20.46 8.96
N PHE A 71 -16.94 21.62 8.38
CA PHE A 71 -17.49 22.10 7.12
C PHE A 71 -16.70 21.69 5.87
N THR A 72 -15.52 21.11 6.01
CA THR A 72 -14.66 20.74 4.87
C THR A 72 -14.27 19.27 4.83
N LEU A 73 -14.54 18.48 5.87
CA LEU A 73 -14.47 17.02 5.84
C LEU A 73 -15.74 16.38 5.23
N PRO A 74 -15.69 15.09 4.85
CA PRO A 74 -16.87 14.31 4.49
C PRO A 74 -17.91 14.24 5.63
N GLY A 75 -19.19 14.07 5.28
CA GLY A 75 -20.31 14.04 6.24
C GLY A 75 -21.20 15.28 6.19
N ALA A 76 -22.19 15.35 7.07
CA ALA A 76 -23.13 16.46 7.20
C ALA A 76 -22.76 17.34 8.42
N PRO A 77 -22.26 18.58 8.22
CA PRO A 77 -21.99 19.50 9.32
C PRO A 77 -23.27 19.74 10.12
N THR A 78 -23.24 19.42 11.41
CA THR A 78 -24.40 19.53 12.30
C THR A 78 -24.08 20.49 13.44
N ILE A 79 -24.69 21.67 13.42
CA ILE A 79 -24.50 22.71 14.44
C ILE A 79 -25.53 22.50 15.56
N TYR A 80 -25.05 22.38 16.80
CA TYR A 80 -25.93 22.49 17.97
C TYR A 80 -26.14 23.96 18.30
N TYR A 81 -27.41 24.38 18.43
CA TYR A 81 -27.79 25.80 18.48
C TYR A 81 -26.93 26.59 19.46
N GLY A 82 -26.30 27.67 19.01
CA GLY A 82 -25.45 28.51 19.85
C GLY A 82 -23.96 28.22 19.74
N ASP A 83 -23.54 27.06 19.24
CA ASP A 83 -22.11 26.79 19.04
C ASP A 83 -21.49 27.81 18.06
N GLU A 84 -22.26 28.27 17.07
CA GLU A 84 -21.82 29.26 16.08
C GLU A 84 -21.59 30.66 16.65
N VAL A 85 -22.12 30.96 17.85
CA VAL A 85 -21.87 32.21 18.60
C VAL A 85 -21.05 31.96 19.86
N GLY A 86 -20.52 30.74 20.04
CA GLY A 86 -19.76 30.30 21.20
C GLY A 86 -20.57 30.27 22.49
N LEU A 87 -21.85 29.87 22.39
CA LEU A 87 -22.73 29.68 23.54
C LEU A 87 -22.14 28.65 24.49
N VAL A 88 -22.06 29.02 25.75
CA VAL A 88 -21.47 28.22 26.81
C VAL A 88 -22.29 28.30 28.08
N GLY A 89 -22.26 27.22 28.84
CA GLY A 89 -22.79 27.17 30.19
C GLY A 89 -22.05 26.13 31.01
N PHE A 90 -21.89 26.39 32.30
CA PHE A 90 -21.28 25.50 33.27
C PHE A 90 -21.88 25.77 34.66
N GLY A 91 -21.79 24.78 35.54
CA GLY A 91 -22.19 24.89 36.94
C GLY A 91 -21.00 24.95 37.88
N SER A 92 -21.27 24.83 39.17
CA SER A 92 -20.24 24.68 40.21
C SER A 92 -19.54 23.31 40.21
N ASP A 93 -20.01 22.37 39.40
CA ASP A 93 -19.40 21.07 39.17
C ASP A 93 -18.61 21.09 37.85
N ALA A 94 -17.33 20.77 37.94
CA ALA A 94 -16.39 20.76 36.82
C ALA A 94 -16.75 19.79 35.69
N MET A 95 -17.56 18.77 35.95
CA MET A 95 -17.83 17.67 35.01
C MET A 95 -19.29 17.55 34.57
N ARG A 96 -20.16 18.49 34.97
CA ARG A 96 -21.59 18.41 34.65
C ARG A 96 -21.96 19.16 33.36
N ASP A 97 -22.64 18.44 32.48
CA ASP A 97 -23.04 18.89 31.14
C ASP A 97 -24.49 19.42 31.16
N ASP A 98 -25.48 18.54 31.36
CA ASP A 98 -26.92 18.86 31.49
C ASP A 98 -27.25 19.35 32.91
N PRO A 99 -27.97 20.49 33.08
CA PRO A 99 -28.65 21.30 32.07
C PRO A 99 -27.88 22.49 31.53
N TYR A 100 -26.59 22.61 31.86
CA TYR A 100 -25.80 23.78 31.51
C TYR A 100 -25.49 23.88 30.01
N ASN A 101 -25.48 22.78 29.28
CA ASN A 101 -25.39 22.77 27.82
C ASN A 101 -26.68 23.25 27.10
N ARG A 102 -27.77 23.52 27.82
CA ARG A 102 -29.07 23.97 27.28
C ARG A 102 -29.40 25.43 27.61
N GLN A 103 -28.40 26.31 27.65
CA GLN A 103 -28.61 27.74 27.91
C GLN A 103 -29.56 28.39 26.89
N PRO A 104 -30.36 29.39 27.29
CA PRO A 104 -31.06 30.24 26.34
C PRO A 104 -30.08 30.87 25.33
N TYR A 105 -30.47 30.90 24.07
CA TYR A 105 -29.67 31.54 23.03
C TYR A 105 -29.56 33.06 23.29
N PRO A 106 -28.37 33.66 23.15
CA PRO A 106 -28.15 35.05 23.51
C PRO A 106 -28.56 35.98 22.37
N TRP A 107 -29.86 36.13 22.12
CA TRP A 107 -30.35 37.04 21.09
C TRP A 107 -30.06 38.51 21.46
N PRO A 108 -29.48 39.33 20.55
CA PRO A 108 -29.16 40.72 20.85
C PRO A 108 -30.37 41.60 21.18
N ASP A 109 -31.57 41.20 20.75
CA ASP A 109 -32.83 41.89 21.01
C ASP A 109 -33.59 41.33 22.24
N ALA A 110 -33.05 40.30 22.91
CA ALA A 110 -33.66 39.75 24.12
C ALA A 110 -33.49 40.71 25.32
N GLU A 111 -34.53 40.78 26.15
CA GLU A 111 -34.48 41.52 27.41
C GLU A 111 -33.35 40.98 28.30
N GLY A 112 -32.46 41.87 28.76
CA GLY A 112 -31.31 41.52 29.59
C GLY A 112 -30.04 41.15 28.82
N TYR A 113 -30.03 41.15 27.48
CA TYR A 113 -28.82 40.87 26.68
C TYR A 113 -27.63 41.75 27.09
N ASP A 114 -27.84 43.07 27.18
CA ASP A 114 -26.80 44.04 27.55
C ASP A 114 -26.25 43.84 28.97
N SER A 115 -26.96 43.09 29.81
CA SER A 115 -26.53 42.75 31.17
C SER A 115 -25.79 41.41 31.24
N LEU A 116 -25.73 40.64 30.15
CA LEU A 116 -24.95 39.42 30.09
C LEU A 116 -23.46 39.74 30.15
N PRO A 117 -22.65 38.92 30.84
CA PRO A 117 -21.20 39.04 30.76
C PRO A 117 -20.75 38.79 29.31
N THR A 118 -19.63 39.40 28.91
CA THR A 118 -19.15 39.37 27.52
C THR A 118 -19.03 37.95 26.97
N TRP A 119 -18.54 36.99 27.76
CA TRP A 119 -18.44 35.58 27.37
C TRP A 119 -19.78 34.87 27.13
N ARG A 120 -20.92 35.45 27.55
CA ARG A 120 -22.31 34.98 27.26
C ARG A 120 -23.02 35.77 26.18
N GLN A 121 -22.45 36.88 25.71
CA GLN A 121 -22.94 37.59 24.53
C GLN A 121 -22.53 36.85 23.25
N GLN A 122 -23.12 37.22 22.12
CA GLN A 122 -22.76 36.60 20.84
C GLN A 122 -21.35 36.98 20.42
N ASP A 123 -20.60 35.99 19.97
CA ASP A 123 -19.38 36.22 19.21
C ASP A 123 -19.71 36.29 17.72
N THR A 124 -19.72 37.52 17.20
CA THR A 124 -20.09 37.81 15.83
C THR A 124 -19.02 37.41 14.83
N ASP A 125 -17.75 37.35 15.25
CA ASP A 125 -16.64 36.93 14.39
C ASP A 125 -16.73 35.42 14.15
N LEU A 126 -16.99 34.66 15.21
CA LEU A 126 -17.27 33.22 15.11
C LEU A 126 -18.52 32.96 14.25
N LEU A 127 -19.60 33.72 14.46
CA LEU A 127 -20.80 33.59 13.63
C LEU A 127 -20.52 33.85 12.15
N SER A 128 -19.75 34.90 11.85
CA SER A 128 -19.34 35.23 10.48
C SER A 128 -18.52 34.09 9.86
N ASN A 129 -17.59 33.51 10.62
CA ASN A 129 -16.81 32.34 10.21
C ASN A 129 -17.71 31.14 9.84
N TYR A 130 -18.68 30.79 10.69
CA TYR A 130 -19.64 29.72 10.39
C TYR A 130 -20.49 30.01 9.14
N GLN A 131 -20.93 31.26 8.96
CA GLN A 131 -21.70 31.67 7.79
C GLN A 131 -20.89 31.55 6.49
N GLN A 132 -19.64 32.01 6.50
CA GLN A 132 -18.73 31.89 5.37
C GLN A 132 -18.47 30.42 5.02
N LEU A 133 -18.13 29.58 6.01
CA LEU A 133 -17.92 28.15 5.80
C LEU A 133 -19.18 27.44 5.24
N GLY A 134 -20.37 27.83 5.70
CA GLY A 134 -21.63 27.35 5.17
C GLY A 134 -21.87 27.75 3.71
N GLN A 135 -21.50 28.97 3.33
CA GLN A 135 -21.57 29.46 1.95
C GLN A 135 -20.58 28.70 1.05
N LEU A 136 -19.32 28.56 1.48
CA LEU A 136 -18.30 27.80 0.75
C LEU A 136 -18.75 26.37 0.49
N ARG A 137 -19.23 25.68 1.54
CA ARG A 137 -19.70 24.31 1.41
C ARG A 137 -20.91 24.19 0.49
N GLN A 138 -21.73 25.23 0.31
CA GLN A 138 -22.83 25.24 -0.66
C GLN A 138 -22.35 25.55 -2.09
N GLN A 139 -21.41 26.47 -2.22
CA GLN A 139 -20.86 26.91 -3.50
C GLN A 139 -20.07 25.81 -4.20
N TYR A 140 -19.23 25.08 -3.46
CA TYR A 140 -18.30 24.12 -4.03
C TYR A 140 -18.74 22.67 -3.76
N SER A 141 -19.02 21.90 -4.82
CA SER A 141 -19.48 20.50 -4.68
C SER A 141 -18.43 19.57 -4.10
N PHE A 142 -17.14 19.80 -4.40
CA PHE A 142 -16.05 18.98 -3.89
C PHE A 142 -15.95 19.02 -2.36
N LEU A 143 -16.39 20.08 -1.68
CA LEU A 143 -16.47 20.11 -0.22
C LEU A 143 -17.57 19.19 0.35
N ARG A 144 -18.57 18.82 -0.44
CA ARG A 144 -19.67 17.93 -0.02
C ARG A 144 -19.42 16.48 -0.44
N THR A 145 -19.12 16.27 -1.72
CA THR A 145 -19.10 14.94 -2.35
C THR A 145 -17.77 14.57 -2.99
N GLY A 146 -16.79 15.48 -2.97
CA GLY A 146 -15.46 15.17 -3.48
C GLY A 146 -14.71 14.18 -2.60
N SER A 147 -13.65 13.61 -3.16
CA SER A 147 -12.68 12.77 -2.45
C SER A 147 -12.11 13.47 -1.22
N TRP A 148 -11.52 12.71 -0.31
CA TRP A 148 -10.80 13.25 0.85
C TRP A 148 -9.40 12.67 0.89
N ASP A 149 -8.44 13.50 0.51
CA ASP A 149 -7.07 13.07 0.24
C ASP A 149 -6.11 13.76 1.22
N THR A 150 -5.40 12.97 2.02
CA THR A 150 -4.39 13.50 2.94
C THR A 150 -3.19 13.99 2.14
N LEU A 151 -2.77 15.25 2.32
CA LEU A 151 -1.64 15.84 1.59
C LEU A 151 -0.41 16.03 2.48
N LEU A 152 -0.61 16.43 3.74
CA LEU A 152 0.45 16.57 4.73
C LEU A 152 -0.12 16.38 6.14
N VAL A 153 0.57 15.61 6.96
CA VAL A 153 0.28 15.46 8.40
C VAL A 153 1.57 15.67 9.16
N ASP A 154 1.58 16.64 10.07
CA ASP A 154 2.71 16.92 10.94
C ASP A 154 2.22 17.03 12.40
N ASP A 155 2.83 16.22 13.26
CA ASP A 155 2.49 16.16 14.69
C ASP A 155 2.87 17.43 15.47
N ALA A 156 3.57 18.38 14.85
CA ALA A 156 3.63 19.78 15.29
C ALA A 156 2.26 20.49 15.27
N GLY A 157 1.20 19.82 14.83
CA GLY A 157 -0.18 20.32 14.87
C GLY A 157 -0.70 20.85 13.53
N LEU A 158 -0.04 20.49 12.42
CA LEU A 158 -0.43 20.90 11.08
C LEU A 158 -1.07 19.71 10.34
N TYR A 159 -2.24 19.96 9.77
CA TYR A 159 -2.96 18.99 8.95
C TYR A 159 -3.41 19.65 7.65
N VAL A 160 -3.01 19.09 6.51
CA VAL A 160 -3.36 19.56 5.18
C VAL A 160 -4.01 18.43 4.39
N PHE A 161 -5.19 18.69 3.84
CA PHE A 161 -5.92 17.72 3.04
C PHE A 161 -6.61 18.39 1.85
N GLY A 162 -6.86 17.58 0.83
CA GLY A 162 -7.57 17.95 -0.36
C GLY A 162 -9.01 17.45 -0.37
N ARG A 163 -9.90 18.21 -1.01
CA ARG A 163 -11.24 17.78 -1.40
C ARG A 163 -11.41 18.00 -2.90
N LYS A 164 -11.65 16.96 -3.69
CA LYS A 164 -11.68 17.08 -5.17
C LYS A 164 -12.81 16.29 -5.82
N ASP A 165 -13.41 16.88 -6.85
CA ASP A 165 -14.31 16.17 -7.77
C ASP A 165 -14.08 16.66 -9.21
N GLY A 166 -14.96 16.29 -10.15
CA GLY A 166 -14.83 16.70 -11.55
C GLY A 166 -15.03 18.20 -11.81
N SER A 167 -15.47 18.98 -10.82
CA SER A 167 -15.68 20.43 -10.96
C SER A 167 -14.52 21.28 -10.45
N GLY A 168 -13.66 20.72 -9.60
CA GLY A 168 -12.56 21.46 -8.99
C GLY A 168 -12.02 20.78 -7.73
N ALA A 169 -11.16 21.50 -7.02
CA ALA A 169 -10.60 21.05 -5.76
C ALA A 169 -10.47 22.18 -4.72
N ALA A 170 -10.46 21.78 -3.45
CA ALA A 170 -10.00 22.59 -2.33
C ALA A 170 -8.75 21.98 -1.69
N ILE A 171 -7.86 22.83 -1.21
CA ILE A 171 -6.75 22.51 -0.30
C ILE A 171 -7.04 23.19 1.03
N ILE A 172 -7.19 22.41 2.09
CA ILE A 172 -7.52 22.90 3.43
C ILE A 172 -6.32 22.61 4.33
N ALA A 173 -5.85 23.63 5.02
CA ALA A 173 -4.76 23.50 5.98
C ALA A 173 -5.20 24.05 7.33
N VAL A 174 -5.01 23.28 8.41
CA VAL A 174 -5.33 23.65 9.78
C VAL A 174 -4.08 23.53 10.64
N ASN A 175 -3.74 24.60 11.36
CA ASN A 175 -2.58 24.67 12.24
C ASN A 175 -3.04 24.92 13.68
N ARG A 176 -2.95 23.89 14.52
CA ARG A 176 -3.19 23.93 15.97
C ARG A 176 -1.91 24.25 16.77
N GLY A 177 -0.81 24.59 16.10
CA GLY A 177 0.41 25.07 16.74
C GLY A 177 0.28 26.51 17.21
N ASP A 178 1.17 26.92 18.12
CA ASP A 178 1.29 28.29 18.64
C ASP A 178 2.20 29.19 17.77
N ALA A 179 2.82 28.62 16.75
CA ALA A 179 3.62 29.31 15.73
C ALA A 179 3.04 29.08 14.34
N ALA A 180 3.32 30.02 13.43
CA ALA A 180 3.01 29.83 12.01
C ALA A 180 3.85 28.70 11.42
N GLN A 181 3.26 27.89 10.55
CA GLN A 181 3.91 26.72 9.95
C GLN A 181 3.92 26.83 8.43
N ALA A 182 5.06 26.50 7.82
CA ALA A 182 5.21 26.47 6.37
C ALA A 182 4.71 25.13 5.82
N VAL A 183 3.96 25.20 4.72
CA VAL A 183 3.50 24.05 3.93
C VAL A 183 4.32 24.00 2.64
N SER A 184 4.81 22.83 2.28
CA SER A 184 5.47 22.55 1.00
C SER A 184 5.09 21.14 0.56
N ILE A 185 4.22 21.04 -0.44
CA ILE A 185 3.66 19.77 -0.91
C ILE A 185 3.82 19.64 -2.43
N ASP A 186 4.01 18.42 -2.91
CA ASP A 186 3.98 18.10 -4.34
C ASP A 186 2.56 17.73 -4.75
N MET A 187 2.02 18.49 -5.69
CA MET A 187 0.66 18.35 -6.21
C MET A 187 0.60 17.49 -7.48
N SER A 188 1.71 16.94 -7.94
CA SER A 188 1.77 16.09 -9.14
C SER A 188 0.79 14.92 -9.02
N GLY A 189 -0.01 14.71 -10.06
CA GLY A 189 -1.12 13.74 -10.05
C GLY A 189 -2.40 14.22 -9.36
N TYR A 190 -2.36 15.27 -8.53
CA TYR A 190 -3.53 15.78 -7.82
C TYR A 190 -4.07 17.10 -8.40
N LEU A 191 -3.24 18.14 -8.54
CA LEU A 191 -3.59 19.37 -9.26
C LEU A 191 -2.69 19.54 -10.49
N PRO A 192 -3.19 20.16 -11.57
CA PRO A 192 -2.35 20.43 -12.72
C PRO A 192 -1.28 21.47 -12.36
N TRP A 193 -0.09 21.35 -12.96
CA TRP A 193 0.96 22.35 -12.89
C TRP A 193 0.47 23.68 -13.46
N GLY A 194 0.79 24.78 -12.80
CA GLY A 194 0.28 26.10 -13.14
C GLY A 194 -1.17 26.37 -12.73
N ALA A 195 -1.86 25.42 -12.06
CA ALA A 195 -3.21 25.68 -11.55
C ALA A 195 -3.21 26.88 -10.60
N GLU A 196 -4.10 27.84 -10.85
CA GLU A 196 -4.33 28.98 -9.97
C GLU A 196 -5.36 28.60 -8.90
N LEU A 197 -5.09 29.02 -7.67
CA LEU A 197 -5.97 28.86 -6.53
C LEU A 197 -6.25 30.22 -5.89
N SER A 198 -7.48 30.41 -5.45
CA SER A 198 -7.93 31.60 -4.73
C SER A 198 -8.31 31.26 -3.29
N ASP A 199 -8.05 32.19 -2.37
CA ASP A 199 -8.58 32.16 -1.01
C ASP A 199 -10.02 32.68 -1.04
N PRO A 200 -11.04 31.83 -0.82
CA PRO A 200 -12.42 32.26 -0.92
C PRO A 200 -12.91 33.01 0.34
N LEU A 201 -12.06 33.14 1.37
CA LEU A 201 -12.31 33.92 2.59
C LEU A 201 -11.55 35.25 2.61
N GLY A 202 -10.70 35.48 1.61
CA GLY A 202 -9.85 36.65 1.47
C GLY A 202 -9.68 37.08 0.02
N GLU A 203 -8.53 37.67 -0.29
CA GLU A 203 -8.18 38.13 -1.65
C GLU A 203 -6.85 37.53 -2.14
N ALA A 204 -6.28 36.59 -1.39
CA ALA A 204 -5.00 35.98 -1.72
C ALA A 204 -5.15 34.97 -2.85
N THR A 205 -4.07 34.78 -3.61
CA THR A 205 -3.96 33.75 -4.65
C THR A 205 -2.67 32.96 -4.51
N LEU A 206 -2.68 31.73 -5.01
CA LEU A 206 -1.54 30.83 -5.11
C LEU A 206 -1.55 30.16 -6.47
N ALA A 207 -0.40 29.61 -6.86
CA ALA A 207 -0.31 28.75 -8.04
C ALA A 207 0.52 27.51 -7.74
N VAL A 208 0.16 26.41 -8.37
CA VAL A 208 1.00 25.21 -8.42
C VAL A 208 2.18 25.50 -9.34
N GLY A 209 3.41 25.30 -8.86
CA GLY A 209 4.61 25.54 -9.66
C GLY A 209 4.74 24.60 -10.86
N ASP A 210 5.68 24.91 -11.75
CA ASP A 210 5.95 24.15 -13.00
C ASP A 210 6.43 22.71 -12.77
N ALA A 211 6.76 22.37 -11.52
CA ALA A 211 7.17 21.04 -11.10
C ALA A 211 6.21 20.43 -10.05
N GLY A 212 5.00 20.98 -9.90
CA GLY A 212 3.98 20.48 -8.98
C GLY A 212 4.06 21.03 -7.56
N ASN A 213 5.09 21.80 -7.19
CA ASN A 213 5.22 22.31 -5.83
C ASN A 213 4.16 23.37 -5.51
N LEU A 214 3.48 23.23 -4.37
CA LEU A 214 2.62 24.25 -3.78
C LEU A 214 3.15 24.61 -2.39
N SER A 215 3.32 25.91 -2.12
CA SER A 215 3.90 26.39 -0.87
C SER A 215 3.18 27.61 -0.33
N PHE A 216 2.90 27.62 0.98
CA PHE A 216 2.26 28.73 1.69
C PHE A 216 2.52 28.62 3.21
N SER A 217 2.11 29.62 4.00
CA SER A 217 2.32 29.64 5.46
C SER A 217 0.99 29.73 6.20
N VAL A 218 0.68 28.77 7.06
CA VAL A 218 -0.54 28.74 7.87
C VAL A 218 -0.31 29.45 9.20
N PRO A 219 -1.11 30.46 9.57
CA PRO A 219 -0.97 31.16 10.85
C PRO A 219 -1.07 30.23 12.07
N ALA A 220 -0.49 30.64 13.19
CA ALA A 220 -0.66 29.97 14.48
C ALA A 220 -2.13 29.95 14.90
N MET A 221 -2.62 28.82 15.42
CA MET A 221 -4.04 28.61 15.77
C MET A 221 -4.98 29.16 14.68
N GLY A 222 -4.71 28.76 13.44
CA GLY A 222 -5.35 29.29 12.25
C GLY A 222 -5.50 28.23 11.16
N TYR A 223 -6.11 28.64 10.05
CA TYR A 223 -6.35 27.76 8.92
C TYR A 223 -6.28 28.55 7.62
N GLN A 224 -6.17 27.85 6.50
CA GLN A 224 -6.33 28.40 5.15
C GLN A 224 -7.15 27.44 4.31
N VAL A 225 -7.95 28.00 3.40
CA VAL A 225 -8.71 27.27 2.39
C VAL A 225 -8.34 27.85 1.05
N TRP A 226 -7.91 27.00 0.13
CA TRP A 226 -7.61 27.39 -1.24
C TRP A 226 -8.52 26.60 -2.16
N VAL A 227 -9.15 27.26 -3.13
CA VAL A 227 -9.99 26.60 -4.14
C VAL A 227 -9.40 26.85 -5.51
N THR A 228 -9.44 25.84 -6.38
CA THR A 228 -9.01 26.02 -7.78
C THR A 228 -9.96 26.95 -8.51
N ASP A 229 -9.41 27.79 -9.36
CA ASP A 229 -10.21 28.73 -10.16
C ASP A 229 -11.09 28.00 -11.18
N GLU A 230 -12.22 28.64 -11.53
CA GLU A 230 -13.18 28.10 -12.47
C GLU A 230 -12.53 27.86 -13.85
N GLY A 231 -12.74 26.68 -14.43
CA GLY A 231 -12.16 26.31 -15.71
C GLY A 231 -10.75 25.71 -15.65
N THR A 232 -10.22 25.45 -14.45
CA THR A 232 -9.00 24.65 -14.28
C THR A 232 -9.12 23.31 -15.03
N ASP A 233 -8.15 22.99 -15.88
CA ASP A 233 -8.17 21.78 -16.71
C ASP A 233 -7.64 20.56 -15.96
N PHE A 234 -8.58 19.72 -15.49
CA PHE A 234 -8.28 18.45 -14.83
C PHE A 234 -8.15 17.27 -15.79
N THR A 235 -8.02 17.50 -17.10
CA THR A 235 -7.87 16.42 -18.08
C THR A 235 -6.54 15.70 -17.87
N ALA A 236 -6.63 14.44 -17.47
CA ALA A 236 -5.49 13.52 -17.44
C ALA A 236 -5.38 12.76 -18.78
N PRO A 237 -4.20 12.25 -19.14
CA PRO A 237 -4.05 11.30 -20.25
C PRO A 237 -4.94 10.06 -20.09
N SER A 238 -5.29 9.37 -21.18
CA SER A 238 -5.87 8.03 -21.05
C SER A 238 -4.84 7.02 -20.53
N THR A 239 -5.35 5.91 -20.00
CA THR A 239 -4.50 4.82 -19.53
C THR A 239 -3.72 4.21 -20.69
N PRO A 240 -2.38 4.08 -20.57
CA PRO A 240 -1.56 3.43 -21.58
C PRO A 240 -1.79 1.92 -21.62
N GLU A 241 -1.09 1.21 -22.48
CA GLU A 241 -1.07 -0.25 -22.58
C GLU A 241 0.36 -0.78 -22.42
N ILE A 242 0.53 -1.87 -21.67
CA ILE A 242 1.74 -2.69 -21.73
C ILE A 242 1.55 -3.67 -22.89
N ALA A 243 2.01 -3.28 -24.08
CA ALA A 243 1.80 -4.01 -25.34
C ALA A 243 2.55 -5.36 -25.39
N ALA A 244 3.72 -5.39 -24.78
CA ALA A 244 4.54 -6.59 -24.64
C ALA A 244 5.37 -6.53 -23.36
N ALA A 245 5.71 -7.71 -22.86
CA ALA A 245 6.62 -7.87 -21.73
C ALA A 245 7.49 -9.10 -21.98
N GLU A 246 8.80 -8.94 -21.86
CA GLU A 246 9.79 -9.99 -22.07
C GLU A 246 10.56 -10.23 -20.77
N GLU A 247 10.63 -11.49 -20.35
CA GLU A 247 11.41 -11.93 -19.20
C GLU A 247 12.82 -12.32 -19.69
N GLY A 248 13.85 -11.74 -19.10
CA GLY A 248 15.25 -12.02 -19.41
C GLY A 248 16.06 -12.40 -18.17
N ASN A 249 17.35 -12.67 -18.37
CA ASN A 249 18.25 -12.97 -17.26
C ASN A 249 18.50 -11.72 -16.42
N ALA A 250 18.00 -11.72 -15.18
CA ALA A 250 18.05 -10.60 -14.25
C ALA A 250 17.45 -9.31 -14.82
N SER A 251 16.57 -9.43 -15.82
CA SER A 251 15.95 -8.29 -16.48
C SER A 251 14.53 -8.56 -16.92
N ILE A 252 13.74 -7.48 -17.00
CA ILE A 252 12.41 -7.47 -17.60
C ILE A 252 12.36 -6.29 -18.57
N THR A 253 11.91 -6.52 -19.80
CA THR A 253 11.66 -5.46 -20.78
C THR A 253 10.17 -5.29 -20.96
N LEU A 254 9.69 -4.06 -20.83
CA LEU A 254 8.31 -3.65 -21.09
C LEU A 254 8.25 -2.81 -22.36
N THR A 255 7.32 -3.11 -23.24
CA THR A 255 6.96 -2.28 -24.39
C THR A 255 5.63 -1.61 -24.07
N ILE A 256 5.63 -0.29 -24.03
CA ILE A 256 4.51 0.54 -23.60
C ILE A 256 4.03 1.35 -24.80
N GLN A 257 2.72 1.42 -24.98
CA GLN A 257 2.13 2.15 -26.09
C GLN A 257 0.79 2.78 -25.70
N GLY A 258 0.27 3.66 -26.55
CA GLY A 258 -0.99 4.35 -26.31
C GLY A 258 -0.91 5.42 -25.22
N ALA A 259 -2.05 5.99 -24.83
CA ALA A 259 -2.23 7.23 -24.06
C ALA A 259 -2.09 8.53 -24.89
N ASP A 260 -3.23 9.17 -25.12
CA ASP A 260 -3.32 10.51 -25.69
C ASP A 260 -2.71 11.56 -24.76
N SER A 261 -1.97 12.49 -25.35
CA SER A 261 -1.34 13.61 -24.65
C SER A 261 -0.35 13.21 -23.53
N ALA A 262 0.16 11.97 -23.53
CA ALA A 262 1.19 11.53 -22.60
C ALA A 262 2.52 12.28 -22.86
N ALA A 263 2.94 13.09 -21.89
CA ALA A 263 4.24 13.74 -21.91
C ALA A 263 5.33 12.81 -21.36
N ARG A 264 4.97 11.90 -20.46
CA ARG A 264 5.86 10.89 -19.84
C ARG A 264 5.09 9.62 -19.48
N TYR A 265 5.80 8.54 -19.21
CA TYR A 265 5.25 7.33 -18.59
C TYR A 265 5.96 7.05 -17.27
N ALA A 266 5.21 6.89 -16.19
CA ALA A 266 5.72 6.45 -14.90
C ALA A 266 5.62 4.92 -14.81
N ILE A 267 6.75 4.26 -14.56
CA ILE A 267 6.83 2.81 -14.43
C ILE A 267 6.76 2.47 -12.95
N LEU A 268 5.75 1.67 -12.60
CA LEU A 268 5.48 1.26 -11.23
C LEU A 268 5.81 -0.22 -11.07
N ARG A 269 6.49 -0.59 -9.98
CA ARG A 269 6.85 -1.98 -9.66
C ARG A 269 6.51 -2.32 -8.21
N SER A 270 6.10 -3.56 -7.97
CA SER A 270 5.96 -4.13 -6.63
C SER A 270 6.35 -5.61 -6.59
N PRO A 271 6.87 -6.13 -5.47
CA PRO A 271 7.03 -7.59 -5.27
C PRO A 271 5.69 -8.33 -5.07
N VAL A 272 4.58 -7.62 -4.86
CA VAL A 272 3.23 -8.18 -4.70
C VAL A 272 2.24 -7.39 -5.56
N ASP A 273 1.02 -7.87 -5.77
CA ASP A 273 0.01 -7.10 -6.53
C ASP A 273 -0.66 -6.04 -5.64
N GLY A 274 0.13 -5.03 -5.27
CA GLY A 274 -0.27 -3.94 -4.38
C GLY A 274 0.94 -3.19 -3.84
N GLY A 275 0.75 -1.94 -3.38
CA GLY A 275 1.84 -1.13 -2.82
C GLY A 275 2.96 -0.84 -3.82
N PHE A 276 2.59 -0.42 -5.03
CA PHE A 276 3.54 -0.14 -6.10
C PHE A 276 4.39 1.09 -5.83
N ALA A 277 5.67 1.03 -6.21
CA ALA A 277 6.60 2.16 -6.18
C ALA A 277 6.98 2.57 -7.60
N GLU A 278 7.09 3.87 -7.84
CA GLU A 278 7.63 4.40 -9.09
C GLU A 278 9.15 4.14 -9.15
N ILE A 279 9.59 3.42 -10.18
CA ILE A 279 10.99 3.03 -10.37
C ILE A 279 11.67 3.76 -11.53
N ALA A 280 10.89 4.29 -12.47
CA ALA A 280 11.41 5.00 -13.63
C ALA A 280 10.36 5.93 -14.23
N VAL A 281 10.83 6.96 -14.95
CA VAL A 281 10.00 7.85 -15.76
C VAL A 281 10.59 7.93 -17.16
N LEU A 282 9.80 7.56 -18.16
CA LEU A 282 10.18 7.59 -19.58
C LEU A 282 9.61 8.84 -20.24
N PRO A 283 10.30 9.43 -21.24
CA PRO A 283 9.69 10.47 -22.06
C PRO A 283 8.53 9.89 -22.90
N GLY A 284 7.48 10.68 -23.05
CA GLY A 284 6.41 10.41 -24.01
C GLY A 284 6.80 10.81 -25.44
N GLY A 285 5.87 10.67 -26.38
CA GLY A 285 6.01 11.08 -27.78
C GLY A 285 6.60 10.02 -28.73
N ALA A 286 7.26 8.99 -28.20
CA ALA A 286 7.52 7.75 -28.93
C ALA A 286 6.41 6.73 -28.61
N ASP A 287 5.92 6.03 -29.65
CA ASP A 287 4.84 5.04 -29.53
C ASP A 287 5.11 3.89 -30.53
N PRO A 288 5.56 2.71 -30.08
CA PRO A 288 5.79 2.32 -28.68
C PRO A 288 7.09 2.89 -28.08
N VAL A 289 7.20 2.85 -26.75
CA VAL A 289 8.42 3.11 -25.96
C VAL A 289 8.82 1.86 -25.18
N GLU A 290 10.12 1.61 -25.05
CA GLU A 290 10.65 0.45 -24.32
C GLU A 290 11.34 0.86 -23.02
N PHE A 291 11.19 0.03 -21.99
CA PHE A 291 11.90 0.14 -20.73
C PHE A 291 12.43 -1.21 -20.30
N THR A 292 13.70 -1.27 -19.93
CA THR A 292 14.33 -2.46 -19.36
C THR A 292 14.68 -2.21 -17.90
N ASP A 293 14.11 -3.02 -17.02
CA ASP A 293 14.44 -3.11 -15.61
C ASP A 293 15.53 -4.17 -15.43
N GLU A 294 16.72 -3.79 -14.96
CA GLU A 294 17.89 -4.66 -14.82
C GLU A 294 18.23 -4.90 -13.34
N GLY A 295 19.06 -5.92 -13.08
CA GLY A 295 19.53 -6.25 -11.73
C GLY A 295 18.47 -6.94 -10.87
N LEU A 296 17.45 -7.52 -11.50
CA LEU A 296 16.39 -8.25 -10.81
C LEU A 296 16.87 -9.64 -10.35
N ALA A 297 16.23 -10.17 -9.31
CA ALA A 297 16.51 -11.52 -8.84
C ALA A 297 15.72 -12.54 -9.67
N ASN A 298 16.42 -13.44 -10.36
CA ASN A 298 15.77 -14.51 -11.11
C ASN A 298 14.89 -15.40 -10.23
N GLY A 299 13.79 -15.92 -10.80
CA GLY A 299 12.83 -16.77 -10.10
C GLY A 299 11.94 -16.02 -9.11
N THR A 300 12.10 -14.70 -8.97
CA THR A 300 11.25 -13.84 -8.12
C THR A 300 10.15 -13.21 -8.97
N SER A 301 8.90 -13.22 -8.50
CA SER A 301 7.83 -12.52 -9.20
C SER A 301 7.86 -11.03 -8.92
N TYR A 302 7.67 -10.23 -9.97
CA TYR A 302 7.51 -8.79 -9.92
C TYR A 302 6.21 -8.41 -10.65
N PHE A 303 5.51 -7.42 -10.11
CA PHE A 303 4.30 -6.88 -10.69
C PHE A 303 4.60 -5.49 -11.22
N TYR A 304 4.20 -5.23 -12.46
CA TYR A 304 4.37 -3.93 -13.11
C TYR A 304 3.03 -3.30 -13.44
N ARG A 305 2.97 -1.98 -13.32
CA ARG A 305 1.91 -1.12 -13.84
C ARG A 305 2.54 0.11 -14.47
N VAL A 306 1.81 0.76 -15.36
CA VAL A 306 2.24 2.00 -16.00
C VAL A 306 1.16 3.06 -15.88
N GLU A 307 1.58 4.29 -15.64
CA GLU A 307 0.72 5.48 -15.71
C GLU A 307 1.25 6.42 -16.77
N ALA A 308 0.36 7.04 -17.54
CA ALA A 308 0.72 8.16 -18.40
C ALA A 308 0.65 9.46 -17.60
N VAL A 309 1.65 10.33 -17.77
CA VAL A 309 1.73 11.65 -17.14
C VAL A 309 1.60 12.72 -18.20
N GLY A 310 0.63 13.62 -18.04
CA GLY A 310 0.37 14.73 -18.96
C GLY A 310 1.39 15.86 -18.82
N ALA A 311 1.40 16.76 -19.80
CA ALA A 311 2.23 17.98 -19.72
C ALA A 311 1.84 18.91 -18.55
N ASN A 312 0.60 18.76 -18.06
CA ASN A 312 0.08 19.42 -16.87
C ASN A 312 0.41 18.66 -15.57
N GLY A 313 1.17 17.56 -15.60
CA GLY A 313 1.52 16.78 -14.41
C GLY A 313 0.42 15.87 -13.85
N LEU A 314 -0.76 15.84 -14.46
CA LEU A 314 -1.83 14.90 -14.08
C LEU A 314 -1.52 13.49 -14.62
N ARG A 315 -2.02 12.48 -13.89
CA ARG A 315 -1.75 11.07 -14.16
C ARG A 315 -3.01 10.34 -14.60
N SER A 316 -2.88 9.43 -15.56
CA SER A 316 -3.93 8.49 -15.93
C SER A 316 -4.22 7.53 -14.78
N ALA A 317 -5.31 6.76 -14.88
CA ALA A 317 -5.38 5.52 -14.11
C ALA A 317 -4.24 4.58 -14.53
N ALA A 318 -3.69 3.82 -13.58
CA ALA A 318 -2.68 2.81 -13.85
C ALA A 318 -3.24 1.68 -14.72
N THR A 319 -2.39 1.05 -15.53
CA THR A 319 -2.72 -0.20 -16.22
C THR A 319 -3.09 -1.31 -15.23
N GLU A 320 -3.74 -2.36 -15.73
CA GLU A 320 -3.78 -3.64 -15.03
C GLU A 320 -2.36 -4.14 -14.71
N SER A 321 -2.25 -4.89 -13.61
CA SER A 321 -0.96 -5.45 -13.20
C SER A 321 -0.54 -6.58 -14.14
N VAL A 322 0.73 -6.55 -14.56
CA VAL A 322 1.37 -7.67 -15.27
C VAL A 322 2.38 -8.34 -14.33
N LYS A 323 2.19 -9.64 -14.09
CA LYS A 323 3.10 -10.46 -13.28
C LYS A 323 4.16 -11.09 -14.15
N LEU A 324 5.43 -10.82 -13.85
CA LEU A 324 6.59 -11.28 -14.59
C LEU A 324 7.63 -11.89 -13.65
N MET A 325 8.45 -12.80 -14.16
CA MET A 325 9.50 -13.48 -13.42
C MET A 325 10.77 -13.53 -14.27
N PRO A 326 11.76 -12.67 -14.00
CA PRO A 326 13.03 -12.72 -14.71
C PRO A 326 13.68 -14.09 -14.49
N HIS A 327 14.29 -14.61 -15.53
CA HIS A 327 14.91 -15.93 -15.52
C HIS A 327 15.93 -16.03 -16.65
N ALA A 328 16.99 -16.79 -16.41
CA ALA A 328 17.94 -17.12 -17.47
C ALA A 328 17.43 -18.29 -18.32
N ILE A 329 17.72 -18.31 -19.61
CA ILE A 329 17.33 -19.43 -20.49
C ILE A 329 18.16 -20.66 -20.14
N VAL A 330 17.50 -21.77 -19.79
CA VAL A 330 18.15 -23.08 -19.68
C VAL A 330 18.41 -23.59 -21.09
N GLN A 331 19.65 -23.46 -21.56
CA GLN A 331 20.03 -23.77 -22.94
C GLN A 331 19.99 -25.28 -23.21
N SER A 332 20.53 -26.08 -22.29
CA SER A 332 20.49 -27.54 -22.41
C SER A 332 20.72 -28.24 -21.08
N VAL A 333 20.22 -29.47 -20.99
CA VAL A 333 20.54 -30.44 -19.93
C VAL A 333 21.02 -31.72 -20.61
N VAL A 334 22.12 -32.29 -20.15
CA VAL A 334 22.75 -33.47 -20.77
C VAL A 334 23.07 -34.49 -19.68
N VAL A 335 22.56 -35.70 -19.83
CA VAL A 335 22.96 -36.82 -18.97
C VAL A 335 24.37 -37.25 -19.37
N GLU A 336 25.33 -37.22 -18.43
CA GLU A 336 26.74 -37.52 -18.73
C GLU A 336 27.06 -38.98 -18.45
N GLU A 337 27.02 -39.38 -17.17
CA GLU A 337 27.41 -40.74 -16.77
C GLU A 337 26.74 -41.19 -15.46
N PRO A 338 26.59 -42.51 -15.27
CA PRO A 338 26.56 -43.52 -16.34
C PRO A 338 25.25 -43.40 -17.14
N LEU A 339 25.26 -43.72 -18.44
CA LEU A 339 24.03 -43.79 -19.25
C LEU A 339 23.25 -45.09 -19.05
N THR A 340 23.86 -46.08 -18.40
CA THR A 340 23.23 -47.36 -18.07
C THR A 340 23.51 -47.72 -16.62
N ILE A 341 22.45 -48.02 -15.86
CA ILE A 341 22.53 -48.41 -14.46
C ILE A 341 21.96 -49.81 -14.31
N GLN A 342 22.68 -50.69 -13.61
CA GLN A 342 22.10 -51.92 -13.08
C GLN A 342 21.89 -51.75 -11.59
N HIS A 343 20.66 -51.95 -11.13
CA HIS A 343 20.29 -51.78 -9.73
C HIS A 343 19.53 -53.01 -9.22
N THR A 344 19.79 -53.40 -7.98
CA THR A 344 19.01 -54.43 -7.29
C THR A 344 17.95 -53.73 -6.44
N LEU A 345 16.68 -54.09 -6.63
CA LEU A 345 15.55 -53.46 -5.93
C LEU A 345 15.79 -53.41 -4.42
N SER A 346 15.71 -52.21 -3.85
CA SER A 346 15.89 -51.95 -2.43
C SER A 346 14.96 -50.85 -1.95
N ALA A 347 14.48 -50.95 -0.71
CA ALA A 347 13.66 -49.92 -0.08
C ALA A 347 14.49 -48.79 0.55
N VAL A 348 15.81 -48.99 0.70
CA VAL A 348 16.70 -48.07 1.44
C VAL A 348 18.01 -47.77 0.73
N GLU A 349 18.46 -48.65 -0.16
CA GLU A 349 19.69 -48.44 -0.92
C GLU A 349 19.33 -47.86 -2.29
N PRO A 350 19.70 -46.61 -2.59
CA PRO A 350 19.41 -46.03 -3.89
C PRO A 350 20.38 -46.55 -4.96
N SER A 351 20.09 -46.20 -6.21
CA SER A 351 20.90 -46.56 -7.38
C SER A 351 22.34 -46.07 -7.28
N GLN A 352 23.18 -46.54 -8.21
CA GLN A 352 24.40 -45.83 -8.54
C GLN A 352 24.08 -44.37 -8.87
N GLU A 353 24.99 -43.46 -8.50
CA GLU A 353 24.91 -42.05 -8.83
C GLU A 353 24.86 -41.84 -10.35
N THR A 354 23.86 -41.09 -10.79
CA THR A 354 23.78 -40.52 -12.14
C THR A 354 24.12 -39.05 -12.09
N ARG A 355 24.71 -38.54 -13.18
CA ARG A 355 25.12 -37.15 -13.32
C ARG A 355 24.55 -36.52 -14.58
N ALA A 356 24.26 -35.23 -14.48
CA ALA A 356 23.93 -34.41 -15.63
C ALA A 356 24.65 -33.07 -15.59
N ALA A 357 25.06 -32.61 -16.76
CA ALA A 357 25.53 -31.25 -17.00
C ALA A 357 24.35 -30.36 -17.40
N VAL A 358 24.20 -29.23 -16.71
CA VAL A 358 23.18 -28.22 -16.96
C VAL A 358 23.86 -26.96 -17.45
N PHE A 359 23.43 -26.45 -18.61
CA PHE A 359 24.00 -25.26 -19.24
C PHE A 359 22.98 -24.13 -19.22
N VAL A 360 23.25 -23.11 -18.42
CA VAL A 360 22.47 -21.87 -18.32
C VAL A 360 23.44 -20.72 -18.56
N PRO A 361 23.55 -20.22 -19.81
CA PRO A 361 24.51 -19.16 -20.15
C PRO A 361 24.47 -18.00 -19.16
N SER A 362 25.64 -17.41 -18.87
CA SER A 362 25.83 -16.39 -17.83
C SER A 362 25.65 -16.83 -16.36
N LEU A 363 24.96 -17.94 -16.06
CA LEU A 363 24.83 -18.44 -14.68
C LEU A 363 25.80 -19.58 -14.38
N THR A 364 25.83 -20.62 -15.22
CA THR A 364 26.69 -21.82 -15.02
C THR A 364 28.13 -21.62 -15.49
N GLU A 365 28.44 -20.49 -16.12
CA GLU A 365 29.80 -20.12 -16.52
C GLU A 365 30.58 -19.46 -15.37
N ILE A 366 29.89 -19.12 -14.28
CA ILE A 366 30.48 -18.57 -13.06
C ILE A 366 30.83 -19.74 -12.14
N THR A 367 32.02 -19.70 -11.55
CA THR A 367 32.48 -20.74 -10.60
C THR A 367 31.52 -20.89 -9.42
N GLY A 368 31.06 -22.11 -9.18
CA GLY A 368 30.14 -22.47 -8.11
C GLY A 368 28.69 -22.63 -8.59
N LYS A 369 27.85 -23.21 -7.72
CA LYS A 369 26.45 -23.50 -8.03
C LYS A 369 25.70 -22.28 -8.58
N ALA A 370 25.12 -22.41 -9.78
CA ALA A 370 24.28 -21.39 -10.39
C ALA A 370 23.11 -21.00 -9.46
N PRO A 371 22.97 -19.70 -9.10
CA PRO A 371 21.91 -19.25 -8.21
C PRO A 371 20.54 -19.34 -8.87
N GLY A 372 19.52 -19.79 -8.12
CA GLY A 372 18.13 -19.83 -8.58
C GLY A 372 17.80 -20.90 -9.62
N VAL A 373 18.75 -21.75 -10.02
CA VAL A 373 18.51 -22.89 -10.91
C VAL A 373 18.11 -24.11 -10.08
N LEU A 374 16.91 -24.62 -10.32
CA LEU A 374 16.43 -25.90 -9.81
C LEU A 374 16.81 -26.99 -10.79
N VAL A 375 17.33 -28.12 -10.29
CA VAL A 375 17.72 -29.26 -11.11
C VAL A 375 17.16 -30.52 -10.47
N GLN A 376 16.54 -31.38 -11.27
CA GLN A 376 15.93 -32.62 -10.81
C GLN A 376 16.31 -33.79 -11.70
N ALA A 377 16.50 -34.95 -11.08
CA ALA A 377 16.60 -36.24 -11.76
C ALA A 377 15.28 -36.98 -11.61
N GLY A 378 14.82 -37.64 -12.66
CA GLY A 378 13.60 -38.40 -12.61
C GLY A 378 13.72 -39.76 -13.30
N TRP A 379 12.91 -40.71 -12.86
CA TRP A 379 12.83 -42.05 -13.45
C TRP A 379 11.38 -42.49 -13.63
N ALA A 380 11.15 -43.27 -14.69
CA ALA A 380 9.88 -43.90 -15.01
C ALA A 380 10.12 -45.29 -15.62
N LEU A 381 9.15 -46.19 -15.52
CA LEU A 381 9.18 -47.45 -16.27
C LEU A 381 9.27 -47.15 -17.78
N GLU A 382 9.98 -47.98 -18.52
CA GLU A 382 10.12 -47.81 -19.97
C GLU A 382 8.74 -47.73 -20.66
N GLY A 383 8.54 -46.67 -21.45
CA GLY A 383 7.26 -46.36 -22.11
C GLY A 383 6.22 -45.64 -21.23
N SER A 384 6.55 -45.26 -20.01
CA SER A 384 5.70 -44.44 -19.13
C SER A 384 6.14 -42.97 -19.12
N ASP A 385 5.16 -42.06 -19.11
CA ASP A 385 5.38 -40.63 -18.91
C ASP A 385 5.30 -40.22 -17.42
N ALA A 386 5.03 -41.17 -16.51
CA ALA A 386 4.86 -40.91 -15.08
C ALA A 386 6.21 -40.93 -14.34
N PHE A 387 7.01 -39.89 -14.55
CA PHE A 387 8.30 -39.74 -13.87
C PHE A 387 8.16 -39.40 -12.39
N THR A 388 8.89 -40.11 -11.55
CA THR A 388 9.17 -39.70 -10.16
C THR A 388 10.39 -38.80 -10.16
N TRP A 389 10.33 -37.64 -9.52
CA TRP A 389 11.40 -36.64 -9.53
C TRP A 389 12.00 -36.42 -8.14
N ILE A 390 13.32 -36.24 -8.09
CA ILE A 390 14.07 -35.86 -6.89
C ILE A 390 15.01 -34.70 -7.24
N ASP A 391 15.36 -33.90 -6.24
CA ASP A 391 16.31 -32.81 -6.41
C ASP A 391 17.73 -33.35 -6.65
N GLY A 392 18.42 -32.74 -7.62
CA GLY A 392 19.83 -33.00 -7.88
C GLY A 392 20.73 -32.15 -6.98
N GLU A 393 21.83 -32.73 -6.54
CA GLU A 393 22.85 -32.05 -5.75
C GLU A 393 23.96 -31.51 -6.66
N TYR A 394 24.35 -30.25 -6.48
CA TYR A 394 25.48 -29.67 -7.21
C TYR A 394 26.78 -30.36 -6.79
N VAL A 395 27.61 -30.73 -7.77
CA VAL A 395 28.86 -31.45 -7.55
C VAL A 395 30.06 -30.59 -7.90
N ALA A 396 30.10 -30.03 -9.11
CA ALA A 396 31.24 -29.33 -9.66
C ALA A 396 30.85 -28.49 -10.88
N ASP A 397 31.73 -27.57 -11.24
CA ASP A 397 31.65 -26.88 -12.53
C ASP A 397 32.16 -27.81 -13.65
N ASN A 398 31.45 -27.84 -14.78
CA ASN A 398 31.87 -28.51 -16.02
C ASN A 398 32.88 -27.62 -16.75
N GLN A 399 33.95 -28.20 -17.29
CA GLN A 399 34.97 -27.47 -18.07
C GLN A 399 34.39 -26.79 -19.33
N GLY A 400 33.19 -27.16 -19.77
CA GLY A 400 32.44 -26.53 -20.86
C GLY A 400 31.52 -25.36 -20.48
N GLY A 401 31.54 -24.87 -19.24
CA GLY A 401 30.70 -23.73 -18.79
C GLY A 401 29.29 -24.11 -18.31
N GLY A 402 29.08 -25.39 -17.96
CA GLY A 402 27.88 -25.90 -17.32
C GLY A 402 28.13 -26.27 -15.85
N ASP A 403 27.07 -26.57 -15.12
CA ASP A 403 27.16 -27.12 -13.75
C ASP A 403 26.84 -28.62 -13.79
N ILE A 404 27.60 -29.42 -13.04
CA ILE A 404 27.36 -30.87 -12.89
C ILE A 404 26.54 -31.11 -11.64
N TYR A 405 25.43 -31.82 -11.80
CA TYR A 405 24.57 -32.27 -10.72
C TYR A 405 24.58 -33.80 -10.62
N ALA A 406 24.43 -34.33 -9.40
CA ALA A 406 24.35 -35.75 -9.11
C ALA A 406 23.08 -36.10 -8.34
N ALA A 407 22.55 -37.27 -8.61
CA ALA A 407 21.41 -37.82 -7.88
C ALA A 407 21.50 -39.35 -7.84
N ARG A 408 20.82 -39.96 -6.87
CA ARG A 408 20.65 -41.41 -6.78
C ARG A 408 19.17 -41.73 -6.73
N LEU A 409 18.73 -42.63 -7.61
CA LEU A 409 17.33 -42.93 -7.88
C LEU A 409 16.87 -44.09 -7.00
N LEU A 410 15.60 -44.14 -6.62
CA LEU A 410 15.07 -45.21 -5.77
C LEU A 410 13.80 -45.82 -6.39
N PRO A 411 13.94 -46.66 -7.43
CA PRO A 411 12.80 -47.35 -8.03
C PRO A 411 12.16 -48.33 -7.04
N ASP A 412 10.84 -48.47 -7.12
CA ASP A 412 10.02 -49.25 -6.18
C ASP A 412 9.57 -50.61 -6.75
N ALA A 413 9.88 -50.90 -8.01
CA ALA A 413 9.56 -52.16 -8.66
C ALA A 413 10.71 -52.67 -9.57
N VAL A 414 10.65 -53.96 -9.89
CA VAL A 414 11.54 -54.61 -10.87
C VAL A 414 11.07 -54.25 -12.28
N GLY A 415 11.99 -53.94 -13.18
CA GLY A 415 11.68 -53.59 -14.56
C GLY A 415 12.80 -52.83 -15.26
N GLU A 416 12.56 -52.50 -16.52
CA GLU A 416 13.38 -51.56 -17.27
C GLU A 416 12.82 -50.15 -17.07
N TYR A 417 13.70 -49.23 -16.69
CA TYR A 417 13.39 -47.83 -16.44
C TYR A 417 14.18 -46.93 -17.39
N VAL A 418 13.60 -45.78 -17.69
CA VAL A 418 14.28 -44.64 -18.30
C VAL A 418 14.46 -43.59 -17.21
N PHE A 419 15.61 -42.94 -17.19
CA PHE A 419 15.83 -41.77 -16.35
C PHE A 419 16.27 -40.56 -17.16
N LYS A 420 15.84 -39.39 -16.69
CA LYS A 420 16.05 -38.09 -17.31
C LYS A 420 16.47 -37.08 -16.27
N TRP A 421 16.98 -35.96 -16.74
CA TRP A 421 17.23 -34.80 -15.93
C TRP A 421 16.42 -33.62 -16.46
N ARG A 422 16.09 -32.67 -15.59
CA ARG A 422 15.46 -31.41 -15.99
C ARG A 422 15.97 -30.26 -15.14
N ALA A 423 15.96 -29.06 -15.71
CA ALA A 423 16.32 -27.86 -14.99
C ALA A 423 15.31 -26.72 -15.22
N SER A 424 15.19 -25.85 -14.23
CA SER A 424 14.29 -24.68 -14.24
C SER A 424 14.98 -23.48 -13.62
N SER A 425 14.91 -22.34 -14.30
CA SER A 425 15.32 -21.03 -13.79
C SER A 425 14.13 -20.16 -13.36
N THR A 426 12.90 -20.68 -13.51
CA THR A 426 11.61 -20.00 -13.23
C THR A 426 10.96 -20.52 -11.94
N GLY A 427 11.77 -21.02 -11.00
CA GLY A 427 11.26 -21.59 -9.75
C GLY A 427 10.33 -22.80 -9.94
N GLY A 428 10.45 -23.52 -11.06
CA GLY A 428 9.66 -24.70 -11.38
C GLY A 428 8.41 -24.45 -12.22
N ARG A 429 8.16 -23.21 -12.68
CA ARG A 429 7.06 -22.89 -13.63
C ARG A 429 7.25 -23.61 -14.96
N GLU A 430 8.48 -23.60 -15.46
CA GLU A 430 8.89 -24.21 -16.74
C GLU A 430 10.13 -25.07 -16.54
N TRP A 431 10.22 -26.17 -17.27
CA TRP A 431 11.33 -27.13 -17.16
C TRP A 431 11.88 -27.47 -18.54
N THR A 432 13.21 -27.45 -18.66
CA THR A 432 13.93 -27.99 -19.82
C THR A 432 14.43 -29.38 -19.47
N GLU A 433 13.94 -30.40 -20.18
CA GLU A 433 14.39 -31.79 -20.02
C GLU A 433 15.72 -32.06 -20.73
N SER A 434 16.38 -33.14 -20.32
CA SER A 434 17.64 -33.58 -20.90
C SER A 434 17.49 -34.02 -22.35
N ILE A 435 18.46 -33.63 -23.19
CA ILE A 435 18.46 -33.95 -24.62
C ILE A 435 18.62 -35.44 -24.90
N ASN A 436 19.21 -36.16 -23.95
CA ASN A 436 19.39 -37.60 -23.94
C ASN A 436 18.81 -38.20 -22.67
N GLU A 437 18.62 -39.52 -22.70
CA GLU A 437 18.03 -40.29 -21.61
C GLU A 437 19.02 -41.40 -21.21
N GLY A 438 18.97 -41.81 -19.95
CA GLY A 438 19.67 -43.00 -19.48
C GLY A 438 18.72 -44.16 -19.25
N GLN A 439 19.26 -45.38 -19.22
CA GLN A 439 18.51 -46.60 -18.96
C GLN A 439 18.92 -47.21 -17.61
N MET A 440 17.95 -47.71 -16.87
CA MET A 440 18.17 -48.40 -15.60
C MET A 440 17.43 -49.73 -15.58
N THR A 441 18.18 -50.82 -15.49
CA THR A 441 17.62 -52.16 -15.28
C THR A 441 17.55 -52.45 -13.79
N VAL A 442 16.34 -52.64 -13.27
CA VAL A 442 16.11 -52.97 -11.85
C VAL A 442 15.78 -54.45 -11.74
N VAL A 443 16.63 -55.21 -11.05
CA VAL A 443 16.47 -56.66 -10.83
C VAL A 443 15.98 -56.95 -9.42
N ALA A 444 15.29 -58.09 -9.24
CA ALA A 444 14.84 -58.52 -7.93
C ALA A 444 16.02 -58.78 -6.99
N ASN A 445 15.87 -58.42 -5.71
CA ASN A 445 16.80 -58.83 -4.68
C ASN A 445 16.75 -60.37 -4.51
N ALA A 446 17.93 -60.99 -4.45
CA ALA A 446 18.04 -62.43 -4.21
C ALA A 446 17.66 -62.82 -2.77
N ASP A 447 17.70 -61.85 -1.85
CA ASP A 447 17.25 -62.03 -0.48
C ASP A 447 15.73 -62.23 -0.41
N LYS A 448 15.33 -63.41 0.08
CA LYS A 448 13.94 -63.78 0.35
C LYS A 448 13.70 -63.97 1.85
N GLU A 449 14.69 -63.70 2.69
CA GLU A 449 14.54 -63.79 4.13
C GLU A 449 13.66 -62.63 4.59
N ALA A 450 12.54 -62.96 5.22
CA ALA A 450 11.69 -61.96 5.82
C ALA A 450 12.52 -61.17 6.86
N PRO A 451 12.34 -59.84 6.95
CA PRO A 451 12.97 -59.05 8.00
C PRO A 451 12.72 -59.72 9.34
N LYS A 452 13.76 -59.84 10.18
CA LYS A 452 13.56 -60.35 11.53
C LYS A 452 12.44 -59.53 12.17
N PRO A 453 11.42 -60.18 12.76
CA PRO A 453 10.30 -59.45 13.35
C PRO A 453 10.84 -58.42 14.32
N HIS A 454 10.19 -57.25 14.37
CA HIS A 454 10.56 -56.17 15.28
C HIS A 454 10.82 -56.74 16.67
N PHE A 455 11.86 -56.26 17.36
CA PHE A 455 12.06 -56.65 18.75
C PHE A 455 10.76 -56.38 19.53
N ARG A 456 10.22 -57.42 20.14
CA ARG A 456 9.01 -57.36 20.96
C ARG A 456 9.42 -56.99 22.38
N ILE A 457 9.09 -55.77 22.82
CA ILE A 457 9.33 -55.30 24.21
C ILE A 457 8.67 -56.22 25.24
N ASP A 458 7.63 -56.94 24.84
CA ASP A 458 6.85 -57.87 25.64
C ASP A 458 7.67 -59.05 26.18
N GLU A 459 8.82 -59.41 25.61
CA GLU A 459 9.71 -60.45 26.16
C GLU A 459 10.61 -59.97 27.30
N ILE A 460 10.81 -58.66 27.49
CA ILE A 460 11.64 -58.09 28.57
C ILE A 460 10.88 -58.04 29.92
N ALA A 461 9.55 -58.12 29.91
CA ALA A 461 8.74 -58.00 31.13
C ALA A 461 8.69 -59.27 32.02
N ARG A 462 9.42 -60.35 31.70
CA ARG A 462 9.35 -61.63 32.45
C ARG A 462 10.62 -62.06 33.20
N SER A 463 11.68 -61.25 33.27
CA SER A 463 12.91 -61.60 34.02
C SER A 463 13.10 -60.84 35.35
N GLY A 464 12.00 -60.44 36.01
CA GLY A 464 12.03 -59.92 37.39
C GLY A 464 12.36 -60.96 38.48
N ALA A 465 12.81 -62.15 38.11
CA ALA A 465 13.15 -63.23 39.04
C ALA A 465 14.54 -63.78 38.72
N LEU A 466 15.59 -62.98 38.95
CA LEU A 466 16.98 -63.43 39.10
C LEU A 466 17.87 -62.25 39.54
N ILE A 467 17.61 -61.70 40.74
CA ILE A 467 18.64 -61.06 41.56
C ILE A 467 18.43 -61.58 42.98
N ALA A 468 19.33 -62.50 43.37
CA ALA A 468 19.57 -62.94 44.75
C ALA A 468 20.92 -62.38 45.20
#